data_AF-A0A7V9C103-F1
#
_entry.id   AF-A0A7V9C103-F1
#
_cell.length_a   1.000
_cell.length_b   1.000
_cell.length_c   1.000
_cell.angle_alpha   90.00
_cell.angle_beta   90.00
_cell.angle_gamma   90.00
#
_symmetry.space_group_name_H-M   'P 1'
#
loop_
_entity.id
_entity.type
_entity.pdbx_description
1 polymer ?
#
loop_
_entity_poly.entity_id
_entity_poly.type
_entity_poly.pdbx_seq_one_letter_code
_entity_poly.pdbx_strand_id
1 'polypeptide(L)'
;MCRNIRTLHNFEPPASAEEIEAAALQYVRKLSGATKPSKANEVAFARAVEEVAAVSTRLLSSLVTAAPPRDRRLEAARARERSQQRFGIARAG
;
A
#
# COMPACT_ATOMS: atom_id res chain seq x y z
N MET A 1 -11.52 4.74 0.60
CA MET A 1 -11.15 3.31 0.81
C MET A 1 -9.66 3.17 0.53
N CYS A 2 -8.83 2.89 1.54
CA CYS A 2 -7.37 2.97 1.50
C CYS A 2 -6.72 1.80 0.73
N ARG A 3 -7.06 1.63 -0.55
CA ARG A 3 -6.66 0.45 -1.35
C ARG A 3 -5.14 0.23 -1.47
N ASN A 4 -4.32 1.27 -1.25
CA ASN A 4 -2.85 1.14 -1.33
C ASN A 4 -2.14 1.17 0.02
N ILE A 5 -2.84 1.37 1.15
CA ILE A 5 -2.22 1.19 2.47
C ILE A 5 -2.37 -0.29 2.82
N ARG A 6 -1.34 -1.08 2.47
CA ARG A 6 -1.22 -2.52 2.74
C ARG A 6 0.14 -2.82 3.36
N THR A 7 0.29 -4.01 3.93
CA THR A 7 1.60 -4.47 4.41
C THR A 7 2.58 -4.57 3.24
N LEU A 8 3.75 -3.92 3.38
CA LEU A 8 4.85 -3.94 2.40
C LEU A 8 6.10 -4.66 2.91
N HIS A 9 6.16 -4.97 4.20
CA HIS A 9 7.29 -5.69 4.82
C HIS A 9 7.26 -7.20 4.54
N ASN A 10 8.44 -7.82 4.53
CA ASN A 10 8.66 -9.26 4.39
C ASN A 10 8.13 -9.87 3.09
N PHE A 11 8.45 -9.25 1.95
CA PHE A 11 8.11 -9.75 0.63
C PHE A 11 9.37 -10.01 -0.21
N GLU A 12 9.29 -11.03 -1.07
CA GLU A 12 10.27 -11.29 -2.13
C GLU A 12 9.52 -11.22 -3.49
N PRO A 13 9.89 -10.31 -4.41
CA PRO A 13 10.87 -9.23 -4.23
C PRO A 13 10.44 -8.15 -3.22
N PRO A 14 11.38 -7.36 -2.66
CA PRO A 14 11.08 -6.28 -1.72
C PRO A 14 10.13 -5.22 -2.31
N ALA A 15 9.60 -4.35 -1.45
CA ALA A 15 8.64 -3.32 -1.88
C ALA A 15 9.29 -2.36 -2.86
N SER A 16 8.64 -2.09 -3.99
CA SER A 16 9.17 -1.15 -4.96
C SER A 16 8.98 0.29 -4.49
N ALA A 17 9.76 1.22 -5.04
CA ALA A 17 9.63 2.64 -4.74
C ALA A 17 8.21 3.15 -5.05
N GLU A 18 7.62 2.68 -6.16
CA GLU A 18 6.27 3.06 -6.59
C GLU A 18 5.20 2.56 -5.62
N GLU A 19 5.36 1.36 -5.03
CA GLU A 19 4.43 0.86 -4.01
C GLU A 19 4.50 1.68 -2.72
N ILE A 20 5.71 2.09 -2.33
CA ILE A 20 5.93 2.93 -1.15
C ILE A 20 5.36 4.33 -1.38
N GLU A 21 5.62 4.94 -2.53
CA GLU A 21 5.07 6.24 -2.92
C GLU A 21 3.54 6.19 -3.00
N ALA A 22 2.97 5.13 -3.59
CA ALA A 22 1.53 4.95 -3.65
C ALA A 22 0.89 4.80 -2.26
N ALA A 23 1.57 4.15 -1.31
CA ALA A 23 1.13 4.06 0.08
C ALA A 23 1.21 5.43 0.77
N ALA A 24 2.32 6.16 0.59
CA ALA A 24 2.52 7.50 1.12
C ALA A 24 1.45 8.48 0.62
N LEU A 25 1.16 8.47 -0.69
CA LEU A 25 0.09 9.27 -1.28
C LEU A 25 -1.27 8.99 -0.65
N GLN A 26 -1.62 7.71 -0.46
CA GLN A 26 -2.90 7.37 0.18
C GLN A 26 -2.93 7.76 1.66
N TYR A 27 -1.80 7.67 2.37
CA TYR A 27 -1.69 8.15 3.75
C TYR A 27 -1.95 9.65 3.82
N VAL A 28 -1.27 10.46 2.99
CA VAL A 28 -1.45 11.92 2.96
C VAL A 28 -2.88 12.30 2.58
N ARG A 29 -3.49 11.63 1.60
CA ARG A 29 -4.91 11.82 1.24
C ARG A 29 -5.85 11.51 2.40
N LYS A 30 -5.58 10.42 3.12
CA LYS A 30 -6.42 10.02 4.25
C LYS A 30 -6.32 11.01 5.41
N LEU A 31 -5.11 11.51 5.69
CA LEU A 31 -4.87 12.46 6.77
C LEU A 31 -5.42 13.85 6.45
N SER A 32 -5.21 14.33 5.22
CA SER A 32 -5.67 15.65 4.77
C SER A 32 -7.17 15.73 4.49
N GLY A 33 -7.85 14.60 4.33
CA GLY A 33 -9.26 14.54 3.91
C GLY A 33 -9.49 14.90 2.44
N ALA A 34 -8.43 15.19 1.68
CA ALA A 34 -8.50 15.61 0.29
C ALA A 34 -7.98 14.52 -0.65
N THR A 35 -8.81 14.07 -1.60
CA THR A 35 -8.37 13.13 -2.65
C THR A 35 -7.42 13.80 -3.65
N LYS A 36 -7.58 15.11 -3.87
CA LYS A 36 -6.70 15.93 -4.70
C LYS A 36 -6.41 17.24 -3.95
N PRO A 37 -5.15 17.69 -3.87
CA PRO A 37 -4.85 18.99 -3.26
C PRO A 37 -5.49 20.13 -4.06
N SER A 38 -5.84 21.20 -3.36
CA SER A 38 -6.12 22.50 -3.99
C SER A 38 -4.82 23.07 -4.58
N LYS A 39 -4.93 24.04 -5.50
CA LYS A 39 -3.76 24.67 -6.14
C LYS A 39 -2.80 25.27 -5.11
N ALA A 40 -3.33 25.89 -4.05
CA ALA A 40 -2.54 26.47 -2.97
C ALA A 40 -1.77 25.43 -2.14
N ASN A 41 -2.28 24.19 -2.06
CA ASN A 41 -1.72 23.13 -1.22
C ASN A 41 -0.86 22.13 -2.00
N GLU A 42 -0.71 22.26 -3.32
CA GLU A 42 0.03 21.29 -4.17
C GLU A 42 1.45 21.04 -3.65
N VAL A 43 2.19 22.10 -3.30
CA VAL A 43 3.57 21.99 -2.81
C VAL A 43 3.64 21.29 -1.45
N ALA A 44 2.74 21.64 -0.53
CA ALA A 44 2.68 20.99 0.78
C ALA A 44 2.32 19.51 0.66
N PHE A 45 1.40 19.18 -0.24
CA PHE A 45 1.00 17.80 -0.51
C PHE A 45 2.16 16.98 -1.09
N ALA A 46 2.86 17.51 -2.09
CA ALA A 46 3.98 16.84 -2.74
C ALA A 46 5.10 16.54 -1.73
N ARG A 47 5.50 17.54 -0.93
CA ARG A 47 6.52 17.39 0.12
C ARG A 47 6.15 16.33 1.15
N ALA A 48 4.89 16.36 1.64
CA ALA A 48 4.43 15.37 2.60
C ALA A 48 4.47 13.93 2.04
N VAL A 49 4.14 13.74 0.76
CA VAL A 49 4.22 12.42 0.13
C VAL A 49 5.67 11.95 0.01
N GLU A 50 6.59 12.83 -0.41
CA GLU A 50 8.01 12.53 -0.52
C GLU A 50 8.63 12.14 0.83
N GLU A 51 8.38 12.94 1.87
CA GLU A 51 8.91 12.69 3.22
C GLU A 51 8.38 11.38 3.80
N VAL A 52 7.08 11.10 3.65
CA VAL A 52 6.47 9.86 4.11
C VAL A 52 7.03 8.66 3.34
N ALA A 53 7.24 8.78 2.03
CA ALA A 53 7.85 7.72 1.23
C ALA A 53 9.31 7.44 1.68
N ALA A 54 10.08 8.48 1.95
CA ALA A 54 11.45 8.37 2.43
C ALA A 54 11.53 7.71 3.82
N VAL A 55 10.68 8.14 4.77
CA VAL A 55 10.59 7.53 6.11
C VAL A 55 10.17 6.06 6.01
N SER A 56 9.17 5.77 5.18
CA SER A 56 8.66 4.40 4.98
C SER A 56 9.71 3.48 4.37
N THR A 57 10.51 3.98 3.42
CA THR A 57 11.64 3.24 2.84
C THR A 57 12.66 2.87 3.91
N ARG A 58 13.07 3.86 4.73
CA ARG A 58 14.01 3.61 5.84
C ARG A 58 13.46 2.60 6.83
N LEU A 59 12.19 2.74 7.23
CA LEU A 59 11.51 1.78 8.10
C LEU A 59 11.57 0.37 7.50
N LEU A 60 11.11 0.18 6.26
CA LEU A 60 11.07 -1.14 5.62
C LEU A 60 12.47 -1.77 5.48
N SER A 61 13.51 -0.96 5.24
CA SER A 61 14.89 -1.45 5.19
C SER A 61 15.47 -1.83 6.56
N SER A 62 14.93 -1.27 7.64
CA SER A 62 15.40 -1.49 9.02
C SER A 62 14.69 -2.63 9.75
N LEU A 63 13.51 -3.03 9.27
CA LEU A 63 12.74 -4.10 9.88
C LEU A 63 13.41 -5.46 9.60
N VAL A 64 13.52 -6.27 10.65
CA VAL A 64 14.07 -7.63 10.60
C VAL A 64 12.99 -8.62 11.04
N THR A 65 12.96 -9.79 10.42
CA THR A 65 12.03 -10.86 10.76
C THR A 65 12.67 -12.22 10.53
N ALA A 66 12.34 -13.19 11.38
CA ALA A 66 12.71 -14.59 11.21
C ALA A 66 11.67 -15.38 10.37
N ALA A 67 10.51 -14.78 10.09
CA ALA A 67 9.49 -15.40 9.25
C ALA A 67 9.96 -15.50 7.79
N PRO A 68 9.58 -16.58 7.07
CA PRO A 68 9.91 -16.69 5.65
C PRO A 68 9.28 -15.54 4.84
N PRO A 69 9.95 -15.08 3.77
CA PRO A 69 9.42 -14.02 2.92
C PRO A 69 8.14 -14.46 2.22
N ARG A 70 7.22 -13.51 2.02
CA ARG A 70 5.96 -13.73 1.31
C ARG A 70 6.12 -13.39 -0.16
N ASP A 71 5.52 -14.18 -1.04
CA ASP A 71 5.45 -13.85 -2.46
C ASP A 71 4.18 -13.04 -2.76
N ARG A 72 4.34 -11.84 -3.36
CA ARG A 72 3.20 -10.97 -3.70
C ARG A 72 2.24 -11.59 -4.70
N ARG A 73 2.72 -12.33 -5.69
CA ARG A 73 1.90 -13.00 -6.70
C ARG A 73 1.04 -14.08 -6.05
N LEU A 74 1.62 -14.86 -5.14
CA LEU A 74 0.88 -15.88 -4.39
C LEU A 74 -0.16 -15.25 -3.46
N GLU A 75 0.18 -14.15 -2.77
CA GLU A 75 -0.77 -13.43 -1.93
C GLU A 75 -1.93 -12.81 -2.73
N ALA A 76 -1.64 -12.27 -3.91
CA ALA A 76 -2.66 -11.76 -4.83
C ALA A 76 -3.57 -12.88 -5.37
N ALA A 77 -3.01 -14.04 -5.71
CA ALA A 77 -3.79 -15.21 -6.14
C ALA A 77 -4.72 -15.70 -5.02
N ARG A 78 -4.19 -15.89 -3.81
CA ARG A 78 -4.98 -16.25 -2.62
C ARG A 78 -6.09 -15.24 -2.33
N ALA A 79 -5.83 -13.95 -2.51
CA ALA A 79 -6.84 -12.91 -2.34
C ALA A 79 -7.96 -13.01 -3.39
N ARG A 80 -7.62 -13.33 -4.65
CA ARG A 80 -8.60 -13.56 -5.72
C ARG A 80 -9.46 -14.78 -5.44
N GLU A 81 -8.85 -15.89 -5.02
CA GLU A 81 -9.56 -17.12 -4.64
C GLU A 81 -10.55 -16.87 -3.49
N ARG A 82 -10.12 -16.19 -2.42
CA ARG A 82 -11.02 -15.79 -1.31
C ARG A 82 -12.17 -14.92 -1.78
N SER A 83 -11.92 -14.00 -2.72
CA SER A 83 -12.96 -13.16 -3.30
C SER A 83 -13.95 -13.99 -4.14
N GLN A 84 -13.47 -14.94 -4.93
CA GLN A 84 -14.31 -15.84 -5.72
C GLN A 84 -15.18 -16.74 -4.83
N GLN A 85 -14.64 -17.26 -3.72
CA GLN A 85 -15.44 -18.02 -2.75
C GLN A 85 -16.55 -17.16 -2.15
N ARG A 86 -16.23 -15.92 -1.75
CA ARG A 86 -17.20 -15.04 -1.09
C ARG A 86 -18.28 -14.48 -2.02
N PHE A 87 -17.94 -14.20 -3.27
CA PHE A 87 -18.87 -13.55 -4.22
C PHE A 87 -19.37 -14.49 -5.33
N GLY A 88 -18.73 -15.63 -5.54
CA GLY A 88 -19.15 -16.66 -6.51
C GLY A 88 -20.27 -17.54 -5.99
N ILE A 89 -20.32 -17.81 -4.68
CA ILE A 89 -21.44 -18.54 -4.04
C ILE A 89 -22.73 -17.70 -4.08
N ALA A 90 -22.63 -16.37 -4.02
CA ALA A 90 -23.79 -15.47 -4.04
C ALA A 90 -24.49 -15.31 -5.42
N ARG A 91 -23.97 -15.95 -6.49
CA ARG A 91 -24.59 -15.94 -7.83
C ARG A 91 -25.17 -17.29 -8.26
N ALA A 92 -25.02 -18.32 -7.45
CA ALA A 92 -25.66 -19.63 -7.65
C ALA A 92 -26.72 -19.83 -6.57
N GLY A 93 -27.84 -19.14 -6.72
CA GLY A 93 -29.01 -19.18 -5.83
C GLY A 93 -30.15 -18.40 -6.42
#